data_AF-A0A0K0D816-F1
#
_entry.id   AF-A0A0K0D816-F1
#
_cell.length_a   1.000
_cell.length_b   1.000
_cell.length_c   1.000
_cell.angle_alpha   90.00
_cell.angle_beta   90.00
_cell.angle_gamma   90.00
#
_symmetry.space_group_name_H-M   'P 1'
#
loop_
_entity.id
_entity.type
_entity.pdbx_description
1 polymer ?
#
loop_
_entity_poly.entity_id
_entity_poly.type
_entity_poly.pdbx_seq_one_letter_code
_entity_poly.pdbx_strand_id
1 'polypeptide(L)'
;MEMLCSLFPVWPSSTALARTLVYEAAGTKTQLATIFSSLVLLAVILFIGQLVESLPMCFLSCIIIVALKGMFMQLSSISNLWPISKTDCAVFTVCFAATVLYDVIEGLLIGTCFAAALLLYTIQKSKVVEIGRLSHNEGRSYFQPIDSYRFGLDLCCKFVIFDINEHGWALVFVDNVTHINSAYQEINDVEKQSAQRST
;
A
#
# COMPACT_ATOMS: atom_id res chain seq x y z
N MET A 1 -8.84 25.48 -4.11
CA MET A 1 -8.95 26.22 -5.39
C MET A 1 -10.18 25.81 -6.18
N GLU A 2 -10.61 24.55 -6.16
CA GLU A 2 -11.75 24.08 -6.97
C GLU A 2 -13.07 24.84 -6.70
N MET A 3 -13.37 25.23 -5.45
CA MET A 3 -14.53 26.10 -5.16
C MET A 3 -14.49 27.43 -5.92
N LEU A 4 -13.30 28.01 -6.13
CA LEU A 4 -13.14 29.23 -6.93
C LEU A 4 -13.19 28.91 -8.43
N CYS A 5 -12.64 27.76 -8.86
CA CYS A 5 -12.67 27.32 -10.25
C CYS A 5 -14.09 26.96 -10.73
N SER A 6 -14.97 26.50 -9.85
CA SER A 6 -16.37 26.17 -10.17
C SER A 6 -17.20 27.37 -10.64
N LEU A 7 -16.74 28.61 -10.40
CA LEU A 7 -17.33 29.81 -10.96
C LEU A 7 -17.04 29.99 -12.46
N PHE A 8 -16.10 29.21 -13.00
CA PHE A 8 -15.66 29.22 -14.39
C PHE A 8 -15.93 27.85 -15.05
N PRO A 9 -16.09 27.77 -16.38
CA PRO A 9 -16.27 26.50 -17.09
C PRO A 9 -14.94 25.72 -17.17
N VAL A 10 -14.51 25.15 -16.04
CA VAL A 10 -13.24 24.42 -15.90
C VAL A 10 -13.51 23.00 -15.43
N TRP A 11 -12.83 22.03 -16.05
CA TRP A 11 -12.86 20.63 -15.63
C TRP A 11 -12.08 20.44 -14.32
N PRO A 12 -12.56 19.58 -13.40
CA PRO A 12 -11.81 19.28 -12.19
C PRO A 12 -10.45 18.67 -12.56
N SER A 13 -9.39 19.15 -11.93
CA SER A 13 -8.02 18.74 -12.23
C SER A 13 -7.27 18.43 -10.95
N SER A 14 -6.62 17.28 -10.94
CA SER A 14 -5.70 16.89 -9.88
C SER A 14 -4.27 17.32 -10.19
N THR A 15 -3.35 16.99 -9.28
CA THR A 15 -1.90 17.24 -9.41
C THR A 15 -1.32 16.47 -10.59
N ALA A 16 -0.59 17.17 -11.47
CA ALA A 16 0.08 16.56 -12.61
C ALA A 16 1.51 16.15 -12.25
N LEU A 17 1.72 14.86 -11.94
CA LEU A 17 3.02 14.30 -11.55
C LEU A 17 4.13 14.61 -12.58
N ALA A 18 3.83 14.46 -13.87
CA ALA A 18 4.80 14.73 -14.94
C ALA A 18 5.34 16.17 -14.90
N ARG A 19 4.49 17.16 -14.59
CA ARG A 19 4.93 18.56 -14.47
C ARG A 19 5.79 18.77 -13.23
N THR A 20 5.41 18.16 -12.11
CA THR A 20 6.18 18.24 -10.86
C THR A 20 7.58 17.64 -11.02
N LEU A 21 7.71 16.49 -11.69
CA LEU A 21 9.01 15.87 -11.96
C LEU A 21 9.91 16.76 -12.81
N VAL A 22 9.36 17.46 -13.79
CA VAL A 22 10.13 18.43 -14.59
C VAL A 22 10.54 19.64 -13.75
N TYR A 23 9.66 20.15 -12.89
CA TYR A 23 10.02 21.23 -11.96
C TYR A 23 11.11 20.83 -10.97
N GLU A 24 11.05 19.60 -10.48
CA GLU A 24 12.06 19.02 -9.60
C GLU A 24 13.40 18.89 -10.32
N ALA A 25 13.40 18.32 -11.53
CA ALA A 25 14.61 18.20 -12.37
C ALA A 25 15.21 19.57 -12.75
N ALA A 26 14.37 20.60 -12.90
CA ALA A 26 14.80 21.99 -13.13
C ALA A 26 15.31 22.69 -11.85
N GLY A 27 15.30 22.03 -10.69
CA GLY A 27 15.79 22.61 -9.43
C GLY A 27 14.88 23.69 -8.84
N THR A 28 13.59 23.65 -9.17
CA THR A 28 12.61 24.66 -8.75
C THR A 28 12.33 24.54 -7.25
N LYS A 29 12.58 25.60 -6.47
CA LYS A 29 12.39 25.60 -5.00
C LYS A 29 11.22 26.45 -4.51
N THR A 30 10.63 27.27 -5.38
CA THR A 30 9.60 28.24 -5.02
C THR A 30 8.33 28.05 -5.84
N GLN A 31 7.18 28.37 -5.25
CA GLN A 31 5.88 28.25 -5.93
C GLN A 31 5.65 29.32 -7.00
N LEU A 32 6.49 30.36 -7.03
CA LEU A 32 6.50 31.41 -8.06
C LEU A 32 6.66 30.85 -9.48
N ALA A 33 7.37 29.74 -9.64
CA ALA A 33 7.52 29.09 -10.95
C ALA A 33 6.19 28.60 -11.53
N THR A 34 5.26 28.15 -10.69
CA THR A 34 3.93 27.71 -11.14
C THR A 34 3.06 28.88 -11.60
N ILE A 35 3.19 30.04 -10.95
CA ILE A 35 2.52 31.29 -11.35
C ILE A 35 3.08 31.79 -12.68
N PHE A 36 4.41 31.77 -12.85
CA PHE A 36 5.04 32.14 -14.11
C PHE A 36 4.60 31.22 -15.24
N SER A 37 4.58 29.90 -15.01
CA SER A 37 4.13 28.92 -16.00
C SER A 37 2.66 29.10 -16.38
N SER A 38 1.77 29.38 -15.42
CA SER A 38 0.35 29.62 -15.74
C SER A 38 0.15 30.91 -16.52
N LEU A 39 0.92 31.96 -16.23
CA LEU A 39 0.89 33.23 -16.98
C LEU A 39 1.38 33.03 -18.42
N VAL A 40 2.48 32.28 -18.61
CA VAL A 40 2.99 31.93 -19.94
C VAL A 40 1.96 31.10 -20.70
N LEU A 41 1.34 30.10 -20.07
CA LEU A 41 0.29 29.29 -20.69
C LEU A 41 -0.91 30.14 -21.13
N LEU A 42 -1.35 31.09 -20.28
CA LEU A 42 -2.41 32.03 -20.60
C LEU A 42 -2.06 32.88 -21.84
N ALA A 43 -0.83 33.43 -21.88
CA ALA A 43 -0.35 34.20 -23.02
C ALA A 43 -0.31 33.35 -24.30
N VAL A 44 0.18 32.12 -24.22
CA VAL A 44 0.24 31.19 -25.36
C VAL A 44 -1.16 30.91 -25.90
N ILE A 45 -2.14 30.64 -25.05
CA ILE A 45 -3.52 30.37 -25.49
C ILE A 45 -4.12 31.61 -26.20
N LEU A 46 -3.87 32.82 -25.68
CA LEU A 46 -4.45 34.05 -26.22
C LEU A 46 -3.84 34.46 -27.57
N PHE A 47 -2.52 34.30 -27.75
CA PHE A 47 -1.84 34.70 -28.99
C PHE A 47 -1.74 33.57 -30.02
N ILE A 48 -1.49 32.33 -29.59
CA ILE A 48 -1.17 31.19 -30.46
C ILE A 48 -2.38 30.24 -30.61
N GLY A 49 -3.51 30.50 -29.93
CA GLY A 49 -4.71 29.66 -30.00
C GLY A 49 -5.20 29.35 -31.42
N GLN A 50 -5.19 30.34 -32.33
CA GLN A 50 -5.58 30.14 -33.73
C GLN A 50 -4.65 29.19 -34.49
N LEU A 51 -3.37 29.13 -34.13
CA LEU A 51 -2.42 28.23 -34.75
C LEU A 51 -2.57 26.78 -34.24
N VAL A 52 -2.98 26.62 -32.99
CA VAL A 52 -3.29 25.32 -32.39
C VAL A 52 -4.56 24.70 -32.97
N GLU A 53 -5.50 25.50 -33.46
CA GLU A 53 -6.71 24.98 -34.13
C GLU A 53 -6.39 24.20 -35.41
N SER A 54 -5.34 24.60 -36.13
CA SER A 54 -4.89 23.90 -37.35
C SER A 54 -4.05 22.66 -37.06
N LEU A 55 -3.81 22.29 -35.80
CA LEU A 55 -2.98 21.13 -35.46
C LEU A 55 -3.72 19.81 -35.77
N PRO A 56 -3.13 18.90 -36.56
CA PRO A 56 -3.70 17.58 -36.80
C PRO A 56 -3.82 16.75 -35.51
N MET A 57 -4.93 16.01 -35.38
CA MET A 57 -5.18 15.08 -34.27
C MET A 57 -4.06 14.06 -34.06
N CYS A 58 -3.29 13.75 -35.11
CA CYS A 58 -2.14 12.86 -35.04
C CYS A 58 -1.09 13.29 -34.01
N PHE A 59 -0.79 14.59 -33.91
CA PHE A 59 0.21 15.07 -32.97
C PHE A 59 -0.24 14.91 -31.52
N LEU A 60 -1.53 15.16 -31.24
CA LEU A 60 -2.12 14.97 -29.91
C LEU A 60 -2.04 13.50 -29.48
N SER A 61 -2.38 12.56 -30.37
CA SER A 61 -2.26 11.13 -30.09
C SER A 61 -0.82 10.71 -29.81
N CYS A 62 0.16 11.21 -30.58
CA CYS A 62 1.57 10.93 -30.35
C CYS A 62 2.03 11.41 -28.95
N ILE A 63 1.63 12.61 -28.53
CA ILE A 63 1.99 13.15 -27.22
C ILE A 63 1.40 12.29 -26.10
N ILE A 64 0.14 11.83 -26.24
CA ILE A 64 -0.50 10.95 -25.25
C ILE A 64 0.22 9.60 -25.16
N ILE A 65 0.57 8.98 -26.30
CA ILE A 65 1.32 7.71 -26.31
C ILE A 65 2.68 7.85 -25.62
N VAL A 66 3.40 8.94 -25.89
CA VAL A 66 4.68 9.23 -25.23
C VAL A 66 4.50 9.45 -23.72
N ALA A 67 3.42 10.12 -23.30
CA ALA A 67 3.11 10.31 -21.87
C ALA A 67 2.79 8.98 -21.16
N LEU A 68 2.08 8.07 -21.84
CA LEU A 68 1.72 6.76 -21.29
C LEU A 68 2.91 5.79 -21.22
N LYS A 69 3.98 6.00 -22.00
CA LYS A 69 5.17 5.14 -21.99
C LYS A 69 5.75 4.93 -20.59
N GLY A 70 5.78 5.99 -19.77
CA GLY A 70 6.27 5.91 -18.39
C GLY A 70 5.40 5.03 -17.50
N MET A 71 4.08 5.08 -17.66
CA MET A 71 3.13 4.24 -16.92
C MET A 71 3.21 2.77 -17.35
N PHE A 72 3.34 2.50 -18.65
CA PHE A 72 3.50 1.12 -19.16
C PHE A 72 4.81 0.46 -18.70
N MET A 73 5.85 1.24 -18.44
CA MET A 73 7.10 0.69 -17.90
C MET A 73 6.91 0.13 -16.48
N GLN A 74 6.00 0.71 -15.68
CA GLN A 74 5.65 0.18 -14.35
C GLN A 74 4.90 -1.16 -14.43
N LEU A 75 4.10 -1.37 -15.48
CA LEU A 75 3.46 -2.67 -15.75
C LEU A 75 4.49 -3.78 -15.96
N SER A 76 5.60 -3.52 -16.64
CA SER A 76 6.65 -4.52 -16.83
C SER A 76 7.32 -4.94 -15.51
N SER A 77 7.35 -4.05 -14.51
CA SER A 77 7.91 -4.35 -13.19
C SER A 77 7.09 -5.38 -12.42
N ILE A 78 5.81 -5.62 -12.78
CA ILE A 78 4.95 -6.62 -12.13
C ILE A 78 5.56 -8.04 -12.21
N SER A 79 6.21 -8.36 -13.34
CA SER A 79 6.86 -9.65 -13.55
C SER A 79 8.02 -9.87 -12.58
N ASN A 80 8.65 -8.79 -12.12
CA ASN A 80 9.74 -8.83 -11.15
C ASN A 80 9.23 -8.92 -9.70
N LEU A 81 7.98 -8.49 -9.44
CA LEU A 81 7.34 -8.59 -8.12
C LEU A 81 6.74 -9.98 -7.83
N TRP A 82 6.42 -10.75 -8.87
CA TRP A 82 5.86 -12.11 -8.75
C TRP A 82 6.61 -13.06 -7.78
N PRO A 83 7.96 -13.14 -7.80
CA PRO A 83 8.70 -14.00 -6.87
C PRO A 83 8.72 -13.48 -5.42
N ILE A 84 8.40 -12.20 -5.18
CA ILE A 84 8.51 -11.56 -3.86
C ILE A 84 7.19 -11.68 -3.09
N SER A 85 6.07 -11.32 -3.71
CA SER A 85 4.75 -11.32 -3.06
C SER A 85 3.64 -11.65 -4.05
N LYS A 86 3.07 -12.85 -3.91
CA LYS A 86 1.94 -13.32 -4.75
C LYS A 86 0.65 -12.53 -4.48
N THR A 87 0.46 -12.03 -3.26
CA THR A 87 -0.72 -11.30 -2.85
C THR A 87 -0.79 -9.92 -3.50
N ASP A 88 0.31 -9.18 -3.53
CA ASP A 88 0.36 -7.85 -4.15
C ASP A 88 0.20 -7.94 -5.68
N CYS A 89 0.79 -8.97 -6.29
CA CYS A 89 0.61 -9.21 -7.72
C CYS A 89 -0.85 -9.52 -8.06
N ALA A 90 -1.56 -10.29 -7.23
CA ALA A 90 -2.97 -10.61 -7.45
C ALA A 90 -3.85 -9.35 -7.40
N VAL A 91 -3.63 -8.45 -6.42
CA VAL A 91 -4.36 -7.18 -6.32
C VAL A 91 -4.14 -6.32 -7.56
N PHE A 92 -2.88 -6.21 -8.00
CA PHE A 92 -2.55 -5.44 -9.20
C PHE A 92 -3.23 -6.00 -10.44
N THR A 93 -3.14 -7.31 -10.68
CA THR A 93 -3.74 -7.95 -11.86
C THR A 93 -5.26 -7.80 -11.88
N VAL A 94 -5.92 -7.94 -10.72
CA VAL A 94 -7.37 -7.75 -10.61
C VAL A 94 -7.75 -6.30 -10.89
N CYS A 95 -7.06 -5.33 -10.31
CA CYS A 95 -7.32 -3.90 -10.52
C CYS A 95 -7.09 -3.49 -11.99
N PHE A 96 -6.00 -3.97 -12.59
CA PHE A 96 -5.69 -3.73 -14.00
C PHE A 96 -6.73 -4.37 -14.93
N ALA A 97 -7.12 -5.63 -14.68
CA ALA A 97 -8.13 -6.29 -15.50
C ALA A 97 -9.50 -5.62 -15.35
N ALA A 98 -9.89 -5.22 -14.14
CA ALA A 98 -11.16 -4.54 -13.89
C ALA A 98 -11.24 -3.16 -14.59
N THR A 99 -10.16 -2.37 -14.54
CA THR A 99 -10.11 -1.05 -15.20
C THR A 99 -10.12 -1.15 -16.73
N VAL A 100 -9.50 -2.19 -17.31
CA VAL A 100 -9.50 -2.42 -18.77
C VAL A 100 -10.84 -2.93 -19.29
N LEU A 101 -11.58 -3.74 -18.52
CA LEU A 101 -12.83 -4.36 -18.95
C LEU A 101 -14.07 -3.49 -18.76
N TYR A 102 -14.12 -2.67 -17.70
CA TYR A 102 -15.28 -1.84 -17.37
C TYR A 102 -15.01 -0.36 -17.67
N ASP A 103 -14.34 0.31 -16.73
CA ASP A 103 -13.88 1.70 -16.82
C ASP A 103 -12.94 1.97 -15.63
N VAL A 104 -12.29 3.13 -15.61
CA VAL A 104 -11.39 3.53 -14.51
C VAL A 104 -12.14 3.63 -13.17
N ILE A 105 -13.37 4.18 -13.17
CA ILE A 105 -14.13 4.40 -11.93
C ILE A 105 -14.57 3.05 -11.33
N GLU A 106 -15.23 2.21 -12.13
CA GLU A 106 -15.70 0.89 -11.68
C GLU A 106 -14.54 -0.04 -11.33
N GLY A 107 -13.47 -0.01 -12.13
CA GLY A 107 -12.27 -0.80 -11.87
C GLY A 107 -11.58 -0.42 -10.55
N LEU A 108 -11.54 0.87 -10.21
CA LEU A 108 -11.01 1.36 -8.93
C LEU A 108 -11.84 0.85 -7.75
N LEU A 109 -13.17 0.86 -7.87
CA LEU A 109 -14.08 0.39 -6.83
C LEU A 109 -13.89 -1.11 -6.58
N ILE A 110 -13.90 -1.91 -7.65
CA ILE A 110 -13.67 -3.36 -7.57
C ILE A 110 -12.28 -3.67 -7.00
N GLY A 111 -11.24 -2.98 -7.49
CA GLY A 111 -9.86 -3.16 -7.04
C GLY A 111 -9.68 -2.86 -5.55
N THR A 112 -10.31 -1.79 -5.07
CA THR A 112 -10.26 -1.38 -3.66
C THR A 112 -11.01 -2.37 -2.77
N CYS A 113 -12.19 -2.83 -3.17
CA CYS A 113 -12.94 -3.87 -2.44
C CYS A 113 -12.14 -5.18 -2.37
N PHE A 114 -11.50 -5.59 -3.46
CA PHE A 114 -10.66 -6.80 -3.50
C PHE A 114 -9.43 -6.67 -2.61
N ALA A 115 -8.73 -5.53 -2.67
CA ALA A 115 -7.58 -5.25 -1.81
C ALA A 115 -7.96 -5.29 -0.32
N ALA A 116 -9.10 -4.69 0.04
CA ALA A 116 -9.62 -4.72 1.41
C ALA A 116 -9.96 -6.16 1.85
N ALA A 117 -10.61 -6.95 1.00
CA ALA A 117 -10.93 -8.35 1.31
C ALA A 117 -9.66 -9.21 1.50
N LEU A 118 -8.64 -9.02 0.67
CA LEU A 118 -7.38 -9.77 0.77
C LEU A 118 -6.60 -9.40 2.05
N LEU A 119 -6.66 -8.14 2.45
CA LEU A 119 -6.08 -7.64 3.69
C LEU A 119 -6.75 -8.33 4.90
N LEU A 120 -8.08 -8.37 4.93
CA LEU A 120 -8.84 -9.06 5.98
C LEU A 120 -8.49 -10.55 6.04
N TYR A 121 -8.41 -11.22 4.89
CA TYR A 121 -8.01 -12.62 4.82
C TYR A 121 -6.59 -12.87 5.36
N THR A 122 -5.66 -11.95 5.07
CA THR A 122 -4.26 -12.05 5.54
C THR A 122 -4.18 -11.89 7.06
N ILE A 123 -4.95 -10.97 7.63
CA ILE A 123 -5.02 -10.75 9.08
C ILE A 123 -5.56 -12.00 9.80
N GLN A 124 -6.64 -12.60 9.27
CA GLN A 124 -7.23 -13.81 9.85
C GLN A 124 -6.27 -15.00 9.85
N LYS A 125 -5.33 -15.05 8.90
CA LYS A 125 -4.33 -16.12 8.80
C LYS A 125 -3.08 -15.88 9.66
N SER A 126 -3.02 -14.78 10.43
CA SER A 126 -1.88 -14.48 11.28
C SER A 126 -1.73 -15.57 12.35
N LYS A 127 -0.58 -16.26 12.34
CA LYS A 127 -0.29 -17.33 13.30
C LYS A 127 0.19 -16.72 14.60
N VAL A 128 -0.43 -17.13 15.70
CA VAL A 128 0.08 -16.88 17.05
C VAL A 128 1.36 -17.70 17.21
N VAL A 129 2.48 -17.02 17.48
CA VAL A 129 3.77 -17.67 17.70
C VAL A 129 4.09 -17.58 19.18
N GLU A 130 4.23 -18.74 19.84
CA GLU A 130 4.75 -18.78 21.21
C GLU A 130 6.26 -18.48 21.20
N ILE A 131 6.68 -17.52 22.02
CA ILE A 131 8.10 -17.18 22.19
C ILE A 131 8.61 -17.68 23.55
N GLY A 132 9.85 -18.16 23.57
CA GLY A 132 10.53 -18.57 24.79
C GLY A 132 11.59 -17.55 25.18
N ARG A 133 11.73 -17.30 26.48
CA ARG A 133 12.86 -16.53 27.00
C ARG A 133 14.02 -17.48 27.30
N LEU A 134 15.12 -17.34 26.57
CA LEU A 134 16.37 -18.03 26.92
C LEU A 134 17.17 -17.15 27.88
N SER A 135 17.54 -17.70 29.05
CA SER A 135 18.46 -17.06 30.00
C SER A 135 19.86 -17.62 29.77
N HIS A 136 20.74 -16.83 29.16
CA HIS A 136 22.16 -17.13 29.08
C HIS A 136 22.89 -16.43 30.24
N ASN A 137 23.95 -17.04 30.78
CA ASN A 137 24.69 -16.63 31.99
C ASN A 137 25.38 -15.23 31.94
N GLU A 138 25.01 -14.35 31.01
CA GLU A 138 25.59 -13.01 30.82
C GLU A 138 24.55 -11.87 30.78
N GLY A 139 23.37 -12.05 31.37
CA GLY A 139 22.41 -10.96 31.59
C GLY A 139 21.70 -10.38 30.35
N ARG A 140 21.98 -10.89 29.14
CA ARG A 140 21.26 -10.51 27.91
C ARG A 140 20.11 -11.47 27.64
N SER A 141 18.91 -10.91 27.50
CA SER A 141 17.69 -11.68 27.23
C SER A 141 17.38 -11.62 25.72
N TYR A 142 17.36 -12.79 25.07
CA TYR A 142 16.93 -12.91 23.67
C TYR A 142 15.57 -13.60 23.62
N PHE A 143 14.65 -13.05 22.84
CA PHE A 143 13.31 -13.59 22.61
C PHE A 143 13.30 -14.27 21.24
N GLN A 144 13.05 -15.58 21.20
CA GLN A 144 13.06 -16.36 19.96
C GLN A 144 11.86 -17.32 19.94
N PRO A 145 11.24 -17.59 18.77
CA PRO A 145 10.11 -18.52 18.67
C PRO A 145 10.48 -19.95 19.09
N ILE A 146 9.65 -20.56 19.93
CA ILE A 146 9.90 -21.85 20.59
C ILE A 146 9.90 -23.05 19.62
N ASP A 147 9.27 -22.91 18.45
CA ASP A 147 9.11 -23.99 17.47
C ASP A 147 10.47 -24.53 16.94
N SER A 148 11.53 -23.72 17.03
CA SER A 148 12.84 -24.06 16.47
C SER A 148 13.72 -24.94 17.38
N TYR A 149 13.37 -25.16 18.65
CA TYR A 149 14.20 -25.91 19.60
C TYR A 149 13.38 -26.94 20.41
N ARG A 150 13.37 -28.19 19.94
CA ARG A 150 12.62 -29.31 20.56
C ARG A 150 13.39 -30.03 21.69
N PHE A 151 14.53 -29.51 22.15
CA PHE A 151 15.40 -30.20 23.10
C PHE A 151 16.01 -29.25 24.15
N GLY A 152 15.53 -29.36 25.38
CA GLY A 152 16.31 -29.14 26.60
C GLY A 152 16.57 -27.71 27.07
N LEU A 153 15.54 -26.88 27.32
CA LEU A 153 15.71 -25.60 28.01
C LEU A 153 14.65 -25.40 29.11
N ASP A 154 15.13 -24.94 30.27
CA ASP A 154 14.37 -24.62 31.48
C ASP A 154 13.53 -23.35 31.23
N LEU A 155 12.23 -23.52 30.95
CA LEU A 155 11.28 -22.43 30.72
C LEU A 155 10.91 -21.77 32.05
N CYS A 156 11.54 -20.64 32.37
CA CYS A 156 11.23 -19.92 33.62
C CYS A 156 9.99 -19.01 33.49
N CYS A 157 9.59 -18.56 32.28
CA CYS A 157 8.35 -17.80 32.05
C CYS A 157 7.81 -17.98 30.62
N LYS A 158 6.53 -18.32 30.46
CA LYS A 158 5.83 -18.36 29.16
C LYS A 158 5.28 -16.95 28.88
N PHE A 159 5.79 -16.26 27.85
CA PHE A 159 5.28 -14.95 27.42
C PHE A 159 4.84 -15.06 25.95
N VAL A 160 3.60 -14.69 25.64
CA VAL A 160 3.12 -14.57 24.25
C VAL A 160 3.25 -13.11 23.86
N ILE A 161 4.27 -12.77 23.06
CA ILE A 161 4.38 -11.44 22.46
C ILE A 161 3.79 -11.53 21.06
N PHE A 162 2.70 -10.80 20.84
CA PHE A 162 2.23 -10.52 19.48
C PHE A 162 3.22 -9.58 18.82
N ASP A 163 3.92 -10.06 17.78
CA ASP A 163 4.72 -9.21 16.91
C ASP A 163 3.75 -8.35 16.08
N ILE A 164 3.38 -7.21 16.64
CA ILE A 164 2.56 -6.21 15.94
C ILE A 164 3.53 -5.30 15.21
N ASN A 165 3.88 -5.69 13.98
CA ASN A 165 4.64 -4.84 13.07
C ASN A 165 3.94 -3.47 12.93
N GLU A 166 4.72 -2.39 12.77
CA GLU A 166 4.29 -0.98 12.92
C GLU A 166 3.23 -0.47 11.90
N HIS A 167 2.65 -1.34 11.08
CA HIS A 167 1.60 -0.97 10.13
C HIS A 167 0.25 -1.67 10.38
N GLY A 168 0.14 -2.48 11.44
CA GLY A 168 -1.05 -3.31 11.73
C GLY A 168 -2.08 -2.71 12.70
N TRP A 169 -1.82 -1.56 13.34
CA TRP A 169 -2.61 -1.11 14.50
C TRP A 169 -4.07 -0.76 14.19
N ALA A 170 -4.37 -0.31 12.97
CA ALA A 170 -5.72 0.12 12.59
C ALA A 170 -6.70 -1.03 12.29
N LEU A 171 -6.18 -2.24 12.00
CA LEU A 171 -7.00 -3.38 11.54
C LEU A 171 -7.27 -4.44 12.61
N VAL A 172 -6.61 -4.35 13.77
CA VAL A 172 -6.83 -5.30 14.88
C VAL A 172 -8.15 -5.04 15.62
N PHE A 173 -8.77 -3.86 15.43
CA PHE A 173 -9.87 -3.41 16.31
C PHE A 173 -11.27 -3.99 16.04
N VAL A 174 -11.56 -4.62 14.89
CA VAL A 174 -12.97 -4.97 14.54
C VAL A 174 -13.27 -6.47 14.49
N ASP A 175 -12.39 -7.33 13.98
CA ASP A 175 -12.69 -8.78 13.87
C ASP A 175 -11.73 -9.70 14.66
N ASN A 176 -10.61 -9.18 15.16
CA ASN A 176 -9.54 -10.01 15.73
C ASN A 176 -9.78 -10.39 17.21
N VAL A 177 -10.65 -9.68 17.93
CA VAL A 177 -10.91 -9.94 19.37
C VAL A 177 -11.50 -11.34 19.59
N THR A 178 -12.34 -11.83 18.69
CA THR A 178 -12.97 -13.15 18.81
C THR A 178 -11.96 -14.27 18.63
N HIS A 179 -11.11 -14.18 17.61
CA HIS A 179 -10.09 -15.20 17.32
C HIS A 179 -8.91 -15.14 18.31
N ILE A 180 -8.55 -13.95 18.79
CA ILE A 180 -7.60 -13.78 19.91
C ILE A 180 -8.19 -14.39 21.19
N ASN A 181 -9.47 -14.18 21.51
CA ASN A 181 -10.11 -14.78 22.69
C ASN A 181 -10.15 -16.31 22.61
N SER A 182 -10.40 -16.89 21.43
CA SER A 182 -10.38 -18.34 21.23
C SER A 182 -8.97 -18.91 21.44
N ALA A 183 -7.94 -18.27 20.87
CA ALA A 183 -6.54 -18.67 21.06
C ALA A 183 -6.06 -18.46 22.50
N TYR A 184 -6.52 -17.41 23.18
CA TYR A 184 -6.25 -17.19 24.61
C TYR A 184 -6.86 -18.28 25.48
N GLN A 185 -8.07 -18.76 25.19
CA GLN A 185 -8.70 -19.84 25.95
C GLN A 185 -7.93 -21.16 25.79
N GLU A 186 -7.50 -21.50 24.57
CA GLU A 186 -6.76 -22.75 24.32
C GLU A 186 -5.41 -22.77 25.07
N ILE A 187 -4.72 -21.62 25.13
CA ILE A 187 -3.47 -21.48 25.90
C ILE A 187 -3.71 -21.58 27.41
N ASN A 188 -4.81 -21.00 27.90
CA ASN A 188 -5.18 -21.03 29.33
C ASN A 188 -5.56 -22.45 29.79
N ASP A 189 -6.15 -23.25 28.90
CA ASP A 189 -6.47 -24.65 29.18
C ASP A 189 -5.21 -25.54 29.20
N VAL A 190 -4.21 -25.25 28.35
CA VAL A 190 -2.90 -25.92 28.39
C VAL A 190 -2.11 -25.55 29.66
N GLU A 191 -2.17 -24.30 30.11
CA GLU A 191 -1.53 -23.87 31.37
C GLU A 191 -2.11 -24.62 32.58
N LYS A 192 -3.45 -24.74 32.66
CA LYS A 192 -4.12 -25.53 33.71
C LYS A 192 -3.71 -27.00 33.70
N GLN A 193 -3.57 -27.61 32.53
CA GLN A 193 -3.10 -29.00 32.41
C GLN A 193 -1.64 -29.18 32.86
N SER A 194 -0.78 -28.19 32.66
CA SER A 194 0.62 -28.22 33.12
C SER A 194 0.75 -28.00 34.64
N ALA A 195 -0.11 -27.18 35.24
CA ALA A 195 -0.17 -26.99 36.69
C ALA A 195 -0.65 -28.25 37.43
N GLN A 196 -1.60 -29.00 36.85
CA GLN A 196 -2.12 -30.25 37.42
C GLN A 196 -1.15 -31.44 37.31
N ARG A 197 -0.15 -31.37 36.42
CA ARG A 197 0.89 -32.42 36.25
C ARG A 197 2.06 -32.28 37.23
N SER A 198 2.10 -31.20 38.00
CA SER A 198 3.16 -30.89 38.98
C SER A 198 2.71 -31.08 40.44
N THR A 199 1.53 -31.69 40.67
CA THR A 199 1.00 -32.13 41.98
C THR A 199 0.88 -33.65 42.00
#